data_AF-A0A485BPM0-F1
#
_entry.id   AF-A0A485BPM0-F1
#
_cell.length_a   1.000
_cell.length_b   1.000
_cell.length_c   1.000
_cell.angle_alpha   90.00
_cell.angle_beta   90.00
_cell.angle_gamma   90.00
#
_symmetry.space_group_name_H-M   'P 1'
#
loop_
_entity.id
_entity.type
_entity.pdbx_description
1 polymer ?
#
loop_
_entity_poly.entity_id
_entity_poly.type
_entity_poly.pdbx_seq_one_letter_code
_entity_poly.pdbx_strand_id
1 'polypeptide(L)'
;MSSLYQSMIAVIEQSITPLAGRLGQQKYVIAIRDGFTAALPFMIIGSFMLVFIFPPFSPDTTNGFARGWLDFSQQYREQLMLPFNLSMGVMTFFISVGIGASLGRQFQLDPVMSGLLAFMAFLLVAAPYADGKISTQYLSGQGIFTALITAIYFHPRLRG
;
A
#
# COMPACT_ATOMS: atom_id res chain seq x y z
N MET A 1 -25.55 -14.09 -34.40
CA MET A 1 -24.99 -13.64 -33.11
C MET A 1 -25.33 -14.72 -32.09
N SER A 2 -24.34 -15.52 -31.70
CA SER A 2 -24.48 -16.89 -31.16
C SER A 2 -25.14 -16.95 -29.77
N SER A 3 -26.02 -17.94 -29.54
CA SER A 3 -26.70 -18.16 -28.24
C SER A 3 -25.75 -18.32 -27.05
N LEU A 4 -24.50 -18.72 -27.32
CA LEU A 4 -23.41 -18.74 -26.34
C LEU A 4 -23.12 -17.35 -25.77
N TYR A 5 -23.11 -16.30 -26.59
CA TYR A 5 -22.91 -14.92 -26.12
C TYR A 5 -24.02 -14.48 -25.18
N GLN A 6 -25.28 -14.77 -25.52
CA GLN A 6 -26.42 -14.45 -24.65
C GLN A 6 -26.39 -15.23 -23.33
N SER A 7 -25.97 -16.51 -23.38
CA SER A 7 -25.82 -17.33 -22.18
C SER A 7 -24.70 -16.82 -21.27
N MET A 8 -23.57 -16.37 -21.85
CA MET A 8 -22.47 -15.76 -21.08
C MET A 8 -22.88 -14.44 -20.44
N ILE A 9 -23.60 -13.57 -21.18
CA ILE A 9 -24.16 -12.32 -20.63
C ILE A 9 -25.12 -12.64 -19.47
N ALA A 10 -26.01 -13.62 -19.65
CA ALA A 10 -26.94 -14.03 -18.60
C ALA A 10 -26.23 -14.52 -17.34
N VAL A 11 -25.17 -15.33 -17.48
CA VAL A 11 -24.36 -15.77 -16.33
C VAL A 11 -23.66 -14.59 -15.63
N ILE A 12 -23.15 -13.63 -16.41
CA ILE A 12 -22.53 -12.42 -15.87
C ILE A 12 -23.56 -11.61 -15.08
N GLU A 13 -24.69 -11.27 -15.68
CA GLU A 13 -25.72 -10.41 -15.07
C GLU A 13 -26.39 -11.07 -13.86
N GLN A 14 -26.65 -12.38 -13.93
CA GLN A 14 -27.46 -13.08 -12.95
C GLN A 14 -26.64 -13.67 -11.80
N SER A 15 -25.36 -13.99 -12.02
CA SER A 15 -24.49 -14.60 -11.01
C SER A 15 -23.28 -13.73 -10.65
N ILE A 16 -22.52 -13.24 -11.64
CA ILE A 16 -21.24 -12.57 -11.38
C ILE A 16 -21.46 -11.15 -10.86
N THR A 17 -22.34 -10.37 -11.49
CA THR A 17 -22.66 -8.99 -11.09
C THR A 17 -23.18 -8.90 -9.65
N PRO A 18 -24.18 -9.70 -9.20
CA PRO A 18 -24.65 -9.62 -7.82
C PRO A 18 -23.60 -10.15 -6.82
N LEU A 19 -22.80 -11.16 -7.18
CA LEU A 19 -21.70 -11.64 -6.33
C LEU A 19 -20.63 -10.55 -6.14
N ALA A 20 -20.18 -9.92 -7.23
CA ALA A 20 -19.23 -8.83 -7.20
C ALA A 20 -19.76 -7.63 -6.41
N GLY A 21 -21.05 -7.31 -6.57
CA GLY A 21 -21.73 -6.29 -5.79
C GLY A 21 -21.69 -6.58 -4.28
N ARG A 22 -22.03 -7.82 -3.88
CA ARG A 22 -21.99 -8.25 -2.47
C ARG A 22 -20.57 -8.22 -1.89
N LEU A 23 -19.57 -8.70 -2.64
CA LEU A 23 -18.17 -8.69 -2.22
C LEU A 23 -17.64 -7.26 -2.09
N GLY A 24 -17.95 -6.39 -3.05
CA GLY A 24 -17.54 -4.98 -3.03
C GLY A 24 -18.19 -4.14 -1.94
N GLN A 25 -19.35 -4.56 -1.43
CA GLN A 25 -20.04 -3.92 -0.30
C GLN A 25 -19.62 -4.47 1.06
N GLN A 26 -18.78 -5.51 1.10
CA GLN A 26 -18.32 -6.11 2.34
C GLN A 26 -17.34 -5.17 3.05
N LYS A 27 -17.58 -4.96 4.35
CA LYS A 27 -16.91 -3.94 5.16
C LYS A 27 -15.38 -4.02 5.15
N TYR A 28 -14.84 -5.22 5.29
CA TYR A 28 -13.41 -5.49 5.27
C TYR A 28 -12.82 -5.30 3.86
N VAL A 29 -13.52 -5.70 2.79
CA VAL A 29 -13.07 -5.45 1.41
C VAL A 29 -12.98 -3.94 1.13
N ILE A 30 -13.99 -3.18 1.56
CA ILE A 30 -13.97 -1.72 1.51
C ILE A 30 -12.77 -1.17 2.30
N ALA A 31 -12.53 -1.67 3.51
CA ALA A 31 -11.43 -1.19 4.33
C ALA A 31 -10.05 -1.47 3.72
N ILE A 32 -9.87 -2.65 3.12
CA ILE A 32 -8.66 -3.01 2.37
C ILE A 32 -8.45 -2.01 1.24
N ARG A 33 -9.46 -1.84 0.38
CA ARG A 33 -9.41 -0.90 -0.74
C ARG A 33 -9.03 0.51 -0.26
N ASP A 34 -9.74 1.02 0.75
CA ASP A 34 -9.53 2.37 1.27
C ASP A 34 -8.12 2.53 1.88
N GLY A 35 -7.59 1.49 2.52
CA GLY A 35 -6.23 1.49 3.06
C GLY A 35 -5.15 1.57 1.98
N PHE A 36 -5.32 0.82 0.89
CA PHE A 36 -4.45 0.98 -0.29
C PHE A 36 -4.60 2.37 -0.93
N THR A 37 -5.82 2.89 -1.03
CA THR A 37 -6.08 4.24 -1.55
C THR A 37 -5.39 5.32 -0.71
N ALA A 38 -5.35 5.16 0.63
CA ALA A 38 -4.65 6.08 1.51
C ALA A 38 -3.12 6.07 1.29
N ALA A 39 -2.55 4.94 0.88
CA ALA A 39 -1.11 4.79 0.64
C ALA A 39 -0.66 5.25 -0.77
N LEU A 40 -1.57 5.21 -1.76
CA LEU A 40 -1.28 5.60 -3.15
C LEU A 40 -0.51 6.93 -3.32
N PRO A 41 -0.93 8.07 -2.72
CA PRO A 41 -0.22 9.33 -2.95
C PRO A 41 1.25 9.27 -2.54
N PHE A 42 1.58 8.61 -1.43
CA PHE A 42 2.96 8.45 -0.97
C PHE A 42 3.78 7.57 -1.91
N MET A 43 3.20 6.47 -2.38
CA MET A 43 3.84 5.56 -3.33
C MET A 43 4.13 6.25 -4.67
N ILE A 44 3.19 7.06 -5.17
CA ILE A 44 3.36 7.85 -6.39
C ILE A 44 4.52 8.84 -6.22
N ILE A 45 4.57 9.58 -5.12
CA ILE A 45 5.63 10.58 -4.87
C ILE A 45 7.01 9.92 -4.81
N GLY A 46 7.17 8.83 -4.05
CA GLY A 46 8.49 8.17 -3.97
C GLY A 46 8.89 7.47 -5.28
N SER A 47 7.94 6.89 -6.00
CA SER A 47 8.23 6.30 -7.32
C SER A 47 8.60 7.36 -8.34
N PHE A 48 8.00 8.54 -8.29
CA PHE A 48 8.34 9.66 -9.17
C PHE A 48 9.78 10.13 -8.96
N MET A 49 10.32 10.05 -7.74
CA MET A 49 11.73 10.36 -7.47
C MET A 49 12.71 9.43 -8.20
N LEU A 50 12.31 8.20 -8.56
CA LEU A 50 13.15 7.30 -9.36
C LEU A 50 13.53 7.88 -10.72
N VAL A 51 12.69 8.75 -11.30
CA VAL A 51 13.02 9.41 -12.57
C VAL A 51 14.25 10.31 -12.42
N PHE A 52 14.41 10.95 -11.27
CA PHE A 52 15.56 11.81 -10.96
C PHE A 52 16.79 11.01 -10.53
N ILE A 53 16.59 9.88 -9.85
CA ILE A 53 17.66 8.99 -9.37
C ILE A 53 18.21 8.10 -10.51
N PHE A 54 17.38 7.75 -11.49
CA PHE A 54 17.74 6.89 -12.60
C PHE A 54 17.36 7.58 -13.92
N PRO A 55 18.08 8.65 -14.29
CA PRO A 55 17.82 9.31 -15.56
C PRO A 55 18.05 8.32 -16.73
N PRO A 56 17.17 8.28 -17.75
CA PRO A 56 17.20 7.29 -18.82
C PRO A 56 18.23 7.66 -19.90
N PHE A 57 19.49 7.87 -19.49
CA PHE A 57 20.60 8.21 -20.39
C PHE A 57 21.68 7.13 -20.34
N SER A 58 22.36 6.91 -21.48
CA SER A 58 23.53 6.05 -21.53
C SER A 58 24.68 6.65 -20.71
N PRO A 59 25.49 5.83 -19.99
CA PRO A 59 26.70 6.29 -19.31
C PRO A 59 27.69 7.04 -20.22
N ASP A 60 27.67 6.71 -21.52
CA ASP A 60 28.56 7.27 -22.54
C ASP A 60 27.95 8.46 -23.29
N THR A 61 26.88 9.06 -22.75
CA THR A 61 26.24 10.22 -23.39
C THR A 61 27.20 11.40 -23.53
N THR A 62 27.22 12.00 -24.72
CA THR A 62 28.01 13.20 -25.03
C THR A 62 27.22 14.50 -24.82
N ASN A 63 25.92 14.39 -24.52
CA ASN A 63 25.08 15.53 -24.22
C ASN A 63 25.42 16.09 -22.83
N GLY A 64 25.85 17.35 -22.75
CA GLY A 64 26.28 17.99 -21.51
C GLY A 64 25.21 18.05 -20.42
N PHE A 65 23.93 18.18 -20.79
CA PHE A 65 22.82 18.11 -19.84
C PHE A 65 22.64 16.70 -19.28
N ALA A 66 22.69 15.69 -20.16
CA ALA A 66 22.51 14.29 -19.77
C ALA A 66 23.66 13.82 -18.85
N ARG A 67 24.90 14.23 -19.13
CA ARG A 67 26.05 13.95 -18.27
C ARG A 67 25.96 14.70 -16.93
N GLY A 68 25.58 15.98 -16.95
CA GLY A 68 25.36 16.74 -15.71
C GLY A 68 24.28 16.15 -14.79
N TRP A 69 23.18 15.63 -15.35
CA TRP A 69 22.17 14.92 -14.55
C TRP A 69 22.73 13.59 -14.03
N LEU A 70 23.40 12.78 -14.86
CA LEU A 70 24.01 11.53 -14.41
C LEU A 70 24.97 11.75 -13.24
N ASP A 71 25.86 12.72 -13.34
CA ASP A 71 26.84 13.05 -12.30
C ASP A 71 26.16 13.53 -11.02
N PHE A 72 25.16 14.42 -11.14
CA PHE A 72 24.34 14.87 -10.01
C PHE A 72 23.63 13.71 -9.31
N SER A 73 23.01 12.82 -10.09
CA SER A 73 22.28 11.67 -9.55
C SER A 73 23.21 10.69 -8.85
N GLN A 74 24.42 10.46 -9.37
CA GLN A 74 25.41 9.60 -8.73
C GLN A 74 25.93 10.21 -7.42
N GLN A 75 26.19 11.52 -7.40
CA GLN A 75 26.72 12.22 -6.23
C GLN A 75 25.70 12.29 -5.08
N TYR A 76 24.44 12.61 -5.37
CA TYR A 76 23.39 12.83 -4.36
C TYR A 76 22.43 11.64 -4.21
N ARG A 77 22.85 10.46 -4.70
CA ARG A 77 22.01 9.28 -4.83
C ARG A 77 21.31 8.88 -3.54
N GLU A 78 22.03 8.88 -2.43
CA GLU A 78 21.50 8.49 -1.12
C GLU A 78 20.41 9.45 -0.64
N GLN A 79 20.61 10.76 -0.80
CA GLN A 79 19.58 11.74 -0.42
C GLN A 79 18.37 11.69 -1.36
N LEU A 80 18.61 11.46 -2.65
CA LEU A 80 17.52 11.33 -3.63
C LEU A 80 16.71 10.05 -3.43
N MET A 81 17.32 8.96 -2.94
CA MET A 81 16.62 7.71 -2.60
C MET A 81 15.76 7.81 -1.34
N LEU A 82 15.97 8.81 -0.49
CA LEU A 82 15.29 8.93 0.80
C LEU A 82 13.76 8.99 0.67
N PRO A 83 13.14 9.80 -0.21
CA PRO A 83 11.69 9.79 -0.41
C PRO A 83 11.15 8.44 -0.90
N PHE A 84 11.90 7.72 -1.74
CA PHE A 84 11.52 6.38 -2.18
C PHE A 84 11.53 5.39 -1.01
N ASN A 85 12.59 5.41 -0.20
CA ASN A 85 12.73 4.56 0.97
C ASN A 85 11.65 4.86 2.04
N LEU A 86 11.33 6.12 2.26
CA LEU A 86 10.31 6.56 3.23
C LEU A 86 8.87 6.50 2.70
N SER A 87 8.65 6.12 1.44
CA SER A 87 7.31 5.82 0.94
C SER A 87 7.14 4.33 0.71
N MET A 88 7.93 3.73 -0.19
CA MET A 88 7.83 2.32 -0.58
C MET A 88 8.39 1.41 0.52
N GLY A 89 9.46 1.83 1.20
CA GLY A 89 10.07 1.07 2.29
C GLY A 89 9.24 1.03 3.57
N VAL A 90 8.23 1.89 3.72
CA VAL A 90 7.31 1.91 4.86
C VAL A 90 5.83 1.85 4.42
N MET A 91 5.54 1.38 3.22
CA MET A 91 4.17 1.42 2.67
C MET A 91 3.14 0.65 3.51
N THR A 92 3.57 -0.41 4.20
CA THR A 92 2.71 -1.21 5.08
C THR A 92 2.20 -0.39 6.27
N PHE A 93 2.94 0.61 6.74
CA PHE A 93 2.46 1.53 7.76
C PHE A 93 1.21 2.30 7.28
N PHE A 94 1.31 2.96 6.12
CA PHE A 94 0.20 3.72 5.56
C PHE A 94 -1.03 2.84 5.29
N ILE A 95 -0.80 1.64 4.74
CA ILE A 95 -1.87 0.69 4.46
C ILE A 95 -2.53 0.20 5.75
N SER A 96 -1.76 -0.19 6.76
CA SER A 96 -2.28 -0.68 8.04
C SER A 96 -3.15 0.37 8.75
N VAL A 97 -2.64 1.61 8.85
CA VAL A 97 -3.38 2.73 9.44
C VAL A 97 -4.65 3.03 8.63
N GLY A 98 -4.55 3.04 7.30
CA GLY A 98 -5.69 3.29 6.41
C GLY A 98 -6.80 2.23 6.54
N ILE A 99 -6.44 0.95 6.63
CA ILE A 99 -7.39 -0.15 6.87
C ILE A 99 -8.06 0.04 8.23
N GLY A 100 -7.27 0.22 9.30
CA GLY A 100 -7.80 0.39 10.66
C GLY A 100 -8.72 1.62 10.77
N ALA A 101 -8.37 2.72 10.12
CA ALA A 101 -9.19 3.93 10.09
C ALA A 101 -10.48 3.75 9.28
N SER A 102 -10.45 3.02 8.15
CA SER A 102 -11.67 2.69 7.41
C SER A 102 -12.58 1.77 8.22
N LEU A 103 -12.05 0.73 8.88
CA LEU A 103 -12.82 -0.11 9.78
C LEU A 103 -13.40 0.71 10.94
N GLY A 104 -12.61 1.58 11.57
CA GLY A 104 -13.07 2.49 12.62
C GLY A 104 -14.32 3.28 12.19
N ARG A 105 -14.28 3.92 11.02
CA ARG A 105 -15.44 4.64 10.45
C ARG A 105 -16.65 3.74 10.25
N GLN A 106 -16.46 2.54 9.69
CA GLN A 106 -17.55 1.61 9.38
C GLN A 106 -18.22 0.99 10.63
N PHE A 107 -17.52 1.02 11.76
CA PHE A 107 -18.01 0.54 13.06
C PHE A 107 -18.31 1.68 14.05
N GLN A 108 -18.32 2.94 13.59
CA GLN A 108 -18.60 4.13 14.41
C GLN A 108 -17.63 4.30 15.60
N LEU A 109 -16.36 3.93 15.40
CA LEU A 109 -15.26 4.16 16.32
C LEU A 109 -14.39 5.33 15.82
N ASP A 110 -13.55 5.87 16.71
CA ASP A 110 -12.57 6.90 16.33
C ASP A 110 -11.61 6.35 15.25
N PRO A 111 -11.53 6.94 14.04
CA PRO A 111 -10.73 6.41 12.94
C PRO A 111 -9.22 6.50 13.20
N VAL A 112 -8.78 7.56 13.87
CA VAL A 112 -7.35 7.78 14.13
C VAL A 112 -6.84 6.73 15.11
N MET A 113 -7.55 6.55 16.23
CA MET A 113 -7.24 5.54 17.23
C MET A 113 -7.34 4.13 16.64
N SER A 114 -8.37 3.84 15.84
CA SER A 114 -8.51 2.54 15.18
C SER A 114 -7.36 2.25 14.22
N GLY A 115 -6.90 3.25 13.46
CA GLY A 115 -5.75 3.12 12.57
C GLY A 115 -4.43 2.90 13.33
N LEU A 116 -4.19 3.68 14.38
CA LEU A 116 -2.98 3.55 15.21
C LEU A 116 -2.94 2.22 15.97
N LEU A 117 -4.07 1.73 16.48
CA LEU A 117 -4.17 0.42 17.13
C LEU A 117 -3.92 -0.73 16.15
N ALA A 118 -4.46 -0.64 14.93
CA ALA A 118 -4.17 -1.61 13.87
C ALA A 118 -2.67 -1.66 13.54
N PHE A 119 -2.03 -0.50 13.45
CA PHE A 119 -0.59 -0.42 13.22
C PHE A 119 0.22 -0.97 14.39
N MET A 120 -0.17 -0.68 15.63
CA MET A 120 0.46 -1.24 16.82
C MET A 120 0.36 -2.78 16.84
N ALA A 121 -0.81 -3.32 16.50
CA ALA A 121 -1.00 -4.77 16.38
C ALA A 121 -0.10 -5.39 15.31
N PHE A 122 0.06 -4.71 14.18
CA PHE A 122 1.02 -5.11 13.15
C PHE A 122 2.46 -5.10 13.67
N LEU A 123 2.89 -4.04 14.37
CA LEU A 123 4.26 -3.96 14.92
C LEU A 123 4.53 -5.11 15.90
N LEU A 124 3.57 -5.43 16.77
CA LEU A 124 3.70 -6.54 17.73
C LEU A 124 3.94 -7.90 17.07
N VAL A 125 3.45 -8.09 15.84
CA VAL A 125 3.57 -9.36 15.11
C VAL A 125 4.74 -9.37 14.13
N ALA A 126 4.95 -8.27 13.42
CA ALA A 126 5.80 -8.21 12.23
C ALA A 126 7.06 -7.37 12.41
N ALA A 127 7.21 -6.62 13.51
CA ALA A 127 8.40 -5.82 13.76
C ALA A 127 9.26 -6.49 14.84
N PRO A 128 10.13 -7.46 14.47
CA PRO A 128 11.07 -8.04 15.41
C PRO A 128 11.97 -6.93 15.96
N TYR A 129 11.92 -6.75 17.26
CA TYR A 129 12.75 -5.80 17.98
C TYR A 129 14.03 -6.50 18.44
N ALA A 130 15.16 -6.14 17.83
CA ALA A 130 16.46 -6.71 18.15
C ALA A 130 17.50 -5.59 18.25
N ASP A 131 18.37 -5.66 19.26
CA ASP A 131 19.51 -4.75 19.44
C ASP A 131 19.16 -3.25 19.38
N GLY A 132 17.99 -2.88 19.94
CA GLY A 132 17.51 -1.49 19.94
C GLY A 132 17.01 -0.98 18.58
N LYS A 133 16.86 -1.86 17.59
CA LYS A 133 16.44 -1.54 16.23
C LYS A 133 15.18 -2.31 15.83
N ILE A 134 14.35 -1.65 15.03
CA ILE A 134 13.21 -2.27 14.35
C ILE A 134 13.62 -2.51 12.90
N SER A 135 13.49 -3.76 12.44
CA SER A 135 13.69 -4.08 11.03
C SER A 135 12.62 -3.40 10.17
N THR A 136 13.05 -2.63 9.17
CA THR A 136 12.17 -2.00 8.19
C THR A 136 11.71 -2.96 7.09
N GLN A 137 12.24 -4.18 7.05
CA GLN A 137 11.93 -5.19 6.04
C GLN A 137 10.41 -5.44 5.93
N TYR A 138 9.74 -5.62 7.06
CA TYR A 138 8.29 -5.85 7.11
C TYR A 138 7.47 -4.55 7.00
N LEU A 139 8.08 -3.36 7.14
CA LEU A 139 7.39 -2.09 6.87
C LEU A 139 7.20 -1.85 5.37
N SER A 140 8.01 -2.50 4.54
CA SER A 140 7.85 -2.53 3.08
C SER A 140 6.75 -3.53 2.67
N GLY A 141 6.65 -3.85 1.38
CA GLY A 141 5.58 -4.72 0.86
C GLY A 141 5.50 -6.12 1.44
N GLN A 142 6.58 -6.63 2.05
CA GLN A 142 6.57 -7.95 2.67
C GLN A 142 5.59 -8.06 3.85
N GLY A 143 5.32 -6.97 4.57
CA GLY A 143 4.42 -6.99 5.72
C GLY A 143 2.96 -6.69 5.41
N ILE A 144 2.58 -6.37 4.16
CA ILE A 144 1.20 -5.98 3.80
C ILE A 144 0.21 -7.07 4.22
N PHE A 145 0.50 -8.34 3.95
CA PHE A 145 -0.40 -9.43 4.29
C PHE A 145 -0.56 -9.59 5.82
N THR A 146 0.53 -9.45 6.56
CA THR A 146 0.50 -9.47 8.03
C THR A 146 -0.28 -8.28 8.58
N ALA A 147 -0.11 -7.09 8.00
CA ALA A 147 -0.86 -5.90 8.36
C ALA A 147 -2.37 -6.05 8.09
N LEU A 148 -2.74 -6.68 6.98
CA LEU A 148 -4.14 -7.00 6.66
C LEU A 148 -4.77 -7.89 7.74
N ILE A 149 -4.10 -8.99 8.09
CA ILE A 149 -4.60 -9.93 9.10
C ILE A 149 -4.71 -9.25 10.46
N THR A 150 -3.67 -8.55 10.90
CA THR A 150 -3.62 -7.90 12.21
C THR A 150 -4.63 -6.76 12.33
N ALA A 151 -4.79 -5.93 11.29
CA ALA A 151 -5.79 -4.85 11.28
C ALA A 151 -7.23 -5.38 11.35
N ILE A 152 -7.51 -6.50 10.68
CA ILE A 152 -8.84 -7.14 10.72
C ILE A 152 -9.06 -7.79 12.09
N TYR A 153 -8.10 -8.56 12.59
CA TYR A 153 -8.24 -9.35 13.82
C TYR A 153 -8.29 -8.50 15.09
N PHE A 154 -7.50 -7.42 15.16
CA PHE A 154 -7.40 -6.59 16.36
C PHE A 154 -8.56 -5.58 16.49
N HIS A 155 -9.48 -5.53 15.51
CA HIS A 155 -10.61 -4.64 15.60
C HIS A 155 -11.52 -5.02 16.79
N PRO A 156 -11.81 -4.10 17.73
CA PRO A 156 -12.40 -4.42 19.04
C PRO A 156 -13.74 -5.16 19.00
N ARG A 157 -14.46 -5.07 17.89
CA ARG A 157 -15.81 -5.61 17.74
C ARG A 157 -15.89 -7.08 17.31
N LEU A 158 -14.74 -7.76 17.13
CA LEU A 158 -14.68 -9.22 17.01
C LEU A 158 -14.73 -9.94 18.37
N ARG A 159 -14.72 -9.19 19.49
CA ARG A 159 -14.72 -9.74 20.86
C ARG A 159 -16.06 -9.59 21.59
N GLY A 160 -17.14 -9.18 20.91
CA GLY A 160 -18.47 -8.97 21.49
C GLY A 160 -19.56 -9.65 20.68
#